data_AF-A0A2B7XPC1-F1
#
_entry.id   AF-A0A2B7XPC1-F1
#
_cell.length_a   1.000
_cell.length_b   1.000
_cell.length_c   1.000
_cell.angle_alpha   90.00
_cell.angle_beta   90.00
_cell.angle_gamma   90.00
#
_symmetry.space_group_name_H-M   'P 1'
#
loop_
_entity.id
_entity.type
_entity.pdbx_description
1 polymer ?
#
loop_
_entity_poly.entity_id
_entity_poly.type
_entity_poly.pdbx_seq_one_letter_code
_entity_poly.pdbx_strand_id
1 'polypeptide(L)'
;MGLVDMFSDIMSSLSLPEAQAEAPPAEEVEVEAPVAEEEPEAEAEEEEEEEEEEEEEEEEEEPEDVQPQLVEECANSSKCAPMKHHFEECVARVTMQQEDPDFKGPHEDCVEEFFHLQHCATQCAAPKLFELLK
;
A
#
# COMPACT_ATOMS: atom_id res chain seq x y z
N MET A 1 38.14 -26.11 -26.36
CA MET A 1 37.62 -24.78 -25.99
C MET A 1 36.55 -24.43 -26.99
N GLY A 2 35.41 -25.11 -26.83
CA GLY A 2 34.26 -24.99 -27.74
C GLY A 2 33.23 -24.03 -27.16
N LEU A 3 32.26 -23.60 -27.96
CA LEU A 3 31.19 -22.69 -27.51
C LEU A 3 30.44 -23.21 -26.28
N VAL A 4 30.39 -24.53 -26.07
CA VAL A 4 29.81 -25.17 -24.88
C VAL A 4 30.53 -24.82 -23.57
N ASP A 5 31.84 -24.56 -23.60
CA ASP A 5 32.59 -24.10 -22.42
C ASP A 5 32.12 -22.70 -22.03
N MET A 6 31.89 -21.82 -23.01
CA MET A 6 31.48 -20.44 -22.75
C MET A 6 30.06 -20.33 -22.18
N PHE A 7 29.15 -21.22 -22.59
CA PHE A 7 27.81 -21.29 -22.00
C PHE A 7 27.84 -21.82 -20.55
N SER A 8 28.74 -22.76 -20.24
CA SER A 8 28.90 -23.28 -18.88
C SER A 8 29.45 -22.22 -17.92
N ASP A 9 30.41 -21.41 -18.36
CA ASP A 9 30.98 -20.34 -17.54
C ASP A 9 29.96 -19.23 -17.23
N ILE A 10 29.09 -18.88 -18.19
CA ILE A 10 28.00 -17.91 -17.97
C ILE A 10 26.98 -18.44 -16.96
N MET A 11 26.53 -19.70 -17.11
CA MET A 11 25.58 -20.32 -16.18
C MET A 11 26.16 -20.42 -14.76
N SER A 12 27.45 -20.73 -14.63
CA SER A 12 28.13 -20.80 -13.32
C SER A 12 28.25 -19.43 -12.64
N SER A 13 28.41 -18.34 -13.41
CA SER A 13 28.46 -16.96 -12.85
C SER A 13 27.11 -16.40 -12.41
N LEU A 14 26.00 -16.99 -12.87
CA LEU A 14 24.64 -16.61 -12.49
C LEU A 14 24.14 -17.37 -11.25
N SER A 15 24.94 -18.30 -10.72
CA SER A 15 24.71 -18.92 -9.42
C SER A 15 24.93 -17.88 -8.32
N LEU A 16 23.86 -17.19 -7.93
CA LEU A 16 23.86 -16.30 -6.76
C LEU A 16 24.31 -17.09 -5.51
N PRO A 17 25.17 -16.52 -4.65
CA PRO A 17 25.41 -17.10 -3.33
C PRO A 17 24.11 -17.04 -2.51
N GLU A 18 23.77 -18.13 -1.83
CA GLU A 18 22.63 -18.20 -0.92
C GLU A 18 22.74 -17.10 0.16
N ALA A 19 21.80 -16.16 0.17
CA ALA A 19 21.63 -15.21 1.26
C ALA A 19 20.93 -15.95 2.42
N GLN A 20 21.68 -16.28 3.47
CA GLN A 20 21.08 -16.71 4.73
C GLN A 20 20.58 -15.47 5.50
N ALA A 21 19.27 -15.23 5.44
CA ALA A 21 18.59 -14.37 6.39
C ALA A 21 18.17 -15.22 7.60
N GLU A 22 18.92 -15.16 8.70
CA GLU A 22 18.46 -15.69 9.98
C GLU A 22 17.35 -14.77 10.53
N ALA A 23 16.09 -15.21 10.41
CA ALA A 23 14.97 -14.66 11.15
C ALA A 23 14.73 -15.54 12.40
N PRO A 24 14.64 -14.97 13.63
CA PRO A 24 14.20 -15.75 14.78
C PRO A 24 12.72 -16.13 14.63
N PRO A 25 12.31 -17.38 14.96
CA PRO A 25 10.92 -17.79 14.88
C PRO A 25 10.11 -17.05 15.95
N ALA A 26 9.07 -16.32 15.51
CA ALA A 26 8.05 -15.80 16.41
C ALA A 26 7.18 -16.98 16.87
N GLU A 27 7.26 -17.28 18.17
CA GLU A 27 6.39 -18.25 18.86
C GLU A 27 4.91 -17.88 18.71
N GLU A 28 4.12 -18.90 18.45
CA GLU A 28 2.67 -18.90 18.39
C GLU A 28 2.11 -18.62 19.80
N VAL A 29 1.43 -17.48 20.00
CA VAL A 29 0.68 -17.22 21.23
C VAL A 29 -0.77 -17.61 20.99
N GLU A 30 -1.13 -18.81 21.48
CA GLU A 30 -2.49 -19.27 21.70
C GLU A 30 -3.23 -18.29 22.62
N VAL A 31 -4.35 -17.72 22.14
CA VAL A 31 -5.28 -16.97 22.99
C VAL A 31 -6.41 -17.92 23.40
N GLU A 32 -6.29 -18.45 24.62
CA GLU A 32 -7.37 -19.16 25.31
C GLU A 32 -8.49 -18.19 25.70
N ALA A 33 -9.73 -18.60 25.43
CA ALA A 33 -10.94 -17.97 25.90
C ALA A 33 -11.28 -18.38 27.34
N PRO A 34 -11.90 -17.49 28.14
CA PRO A 34 -12.82 -17.92 29.18
C PRO A 34 -14.22 -17.30 29.07
N VAL A 35 -15.19 -18.21 28.95
CA VAL A 35 -16.52 -18.30 29.59
C VAL A 35 -16.94 -17.14 30.52
N ALA A 36 -18.14 -16.59 30.33
CA ALA A 36 -19.27 -16.67 31.29
C ALA A 36 -20.39 -15.63 30.98
N GLU A 37 -21.62 -16.07 31.25
CA GLU A 37 -22.91 -15.36 31.18
C GLU A 37 -22.96 -14.06 32.02
N GLU A 38 -23.77 -13.07 31.61
CA GLU A 38 -24.80 -12.43 32.46
C GLU A 38 -25.70 -11.44 31.66
N GLU A 39 -27.00 -11.44 31.97
CA GLU A 39 -28.05 -10.55 31.44
C GLU A 39 -27.97 -9.12 32.05
N PRO A 40 -28.51 -8.07 31.38
CA PRO A 40 -28.51 -6.70 31.91
C PRO A 40 -29.90 -6.21 32.38
N GLU A 41 -29.98 -5.70 33.60
CA GLU A 41 -30.96 -4.71 34.11
C GLU A 41 -30.28 -4.02 35.32
N ALA A 42 -30.42 -2.75 35.68
CA ALA A 42 -30.94 -1.51 35.12
C ALA A 42 -30.57 -0.42 36.14
N GLU A 43 -30.27 0.79 35.66
CA GLU A 43 -30.39 2.13 36.28
C GLU A 43 -29.88 2.42 37.72
N ALA A 44 -28.98 3.40 37.83
CA ALA A 44 -29.08 4.51 38.79
C ALA A 44 -28.17 5.68 38.39
N GLU A 45 -28.78 6.87 38.31
CA GLU A 45 -28.21 8.22 38.10
C GLU A 45 -27.22 8.63 39.22
N GLU A 46 -26.22 9.45 38.93
CA GLU A 46 -26.19 10.91 39.21
C GLU A 46 -24.77 11.49 39.00
N GLU A 47 -24.76 12.76 38.61
CA GLU A 47 -23.64 13.63 38.26
C GLU A 47 -22.72 13.95 39.45
N GLU A 48 -21.42 14.17 39.21
CA GLU A 48 -20.70 15.35 39.72
C GLU A 48 -19.36 15.55 38.96
N GLU A 49 -19.15 16.80 38.57
CA GLU A 49 -17.94 17.36 37.95
C GLU A 49 -16.70 17.17 38.85
N GLU A 50 -15.56 16.82 38.26
CA GLU A 50 -14.29 17.38 38.70
C GLU A 50 -13.34 17.54 37.51
N GLU A 51 -12.85 18.77 37.37
CA GLU A 51 -11.82 19.22 36.45
C GLU A 51 -10.56 18.36 36.56
N GLU A 52 -10.21 17.62 35.51
CA GLU A 52 -8.82 17.34 35.21
C GLU A 52 -8.44 18.14 33.95
N GLU A 53 -7.87 19.31 34.21
CA GLU A 53 -6.82 19.89 33.37
C GLU A 53 -5.73 18.83 33.17
N GLU A 54 -5.85 17.98 32.16
CA GLU A 54 -4.70 17.34 31.56
C GLU A 54 -4.47 18.01 30.21
N GLU A 55 -3.43 18.84 30.19
CA GLU A 55 -2.58 19.18 29.05
C GLU A 55 -3.00 18.47 27.75
N GLU A 56 -3.92 19.07 26.98
CA GLU A 56 -3.95 18.80 25.54
C GLU A 56 -2.65 19.36 25.00
N GLU A 57 -1.66 18.45 24.92
CA GLU A 57 -0.42 18.62 24.19
C GLU A 57 -0.72 19.43 22.94
N GLU A 58 -0.04 20.57 22.77
CA GLU A 58 0.17 21.15 21.46
C GLU A 58 0.85 20.06 20.62
N GLU A 59 0.08 19.15 20.02
CA GLU A 59 0.54 18.31 18.92
C GLU A 59 1.05 19.30 17.89
N GLU A 60 2.38 19.47 17.84
CA GLU A 60 3.05 20.16 16.75
C GLU A 60 2.53 19.52 15.46
N GLU A 61 1.64 20.22 14.73
CA GLU A 61 1.17 19.77 13.42
C GLU A 61 2.41 19.52 12.55
N GLU A 62 2.81 18.25 12.42
CA GLU A 62 3.86 17.88 11.49
C GLU A 62 3.43 18.39 10.10
N PRO A 63 4.33 19.01 9.33
CA PRO A 63 3.98 19.49 8.02
C PRO A 63 3.53 18.32 7.14
N GLU A 64 2.27 18.34 6.69
CA GLU A 64 1.71 17.31 5.81
C GLU A 64 2.57 17.13 4.54
N ASP A 65 2.72 15.89 4.07
CA ASP A 65 3.32 15.61 2.78
C ASP A 65 2.42 16.13 1.65
N VAL A 66 2.92 17.11 0.89
CA VAL A 66 2.21 17.71 -0.24
C VAL A 66 2.31 16.89 -1.53
N GLN A 67 3.18 15.87 -1.58
CA GLN A 67 3.37 15.03 -2.77
C GLN A 67 2.09 14.30 -3.21
N PRO A 68 1.32 13.62 -2.33
CA PRO A 68 0.11 12.88 -2.72
C PRO A 68 -0.93 13.79 -3.36
N GLN A 69 -1.15 14.98 -2.78
CA GLN A 69 -2.09 15.97 -3.30
C GLN A 69 -1.68 16.43 -4.71
N LEU A 70 -0.40 16.76 -4.92
CA LEU A 70 0.11 17.16 -6.23
C LEU A 70 0.02 16.05 -7.28
N VAL A 71 0.30 14.80 -6.90
CA VAL A 71 0.19 13.65 -7.80
C VAL A 71 -1.26 13.42 -8.19
N GLU A 72 -2.21 13.54 -7.26
CA GLU A 72 -3.64 13.38 -7.54
C GLU A 72 -4.18 14.50 -8.44
N GLU A 73 -3.85 15.77 -8.17
CA GLU A 73 -4.20 16.88 -9.04
C GLU A 73 -3.66 16.68 -10.47
N CYS A 74 -2.41 16.23 -10.58
CA CYS A 74 -1.78 15.94 -11.86
C CYS A 74 -2.42 14.73 -12.56
N ALA A 75 -2.83 13.69 -11.85
CA ALA A 75 -3.55 12.54 -12.38
C ALA A 75 -4.94 12.92 -12.93
N ASN A 76 -5.62 13.87 -12.27
CA ASN A 76 -6.92 14.41 -12.69
C ASN A 76 -6.82 15.50 -13.77
N SER A 77 -5.61 15.94 -14.12
CA SER A 77 -5.41 16.94 -15.17
C SER A 77 -5.84 16.41 -16.54
N SER A 78 -6.24 17.31 -17.44
CA SER A 78 -6.65 16.94 -18.80
C SER A 78 -5.57 16.20 -19.60
N LYS A 79 -4.29 16.36 -19.24
CA LYS A 79 -3.16 15.69 -19.88
C LYS A 79 -3.05 14.22 -19.44
N CYS A 80 -3.31 13.92 -18.16
CA CYS A 80 -3.15 12.58 -17.60
C CYS A 80 -4.47 11.82 -17.40
N ALA A 81 -5.62 12.50 -17.45
CA ALA A 81 -6.95 11.90 -17.33
C ALA A 81 -7.21 10.72 -18.29
N PRO A 82 -6.74 10.71 -19.55
CA PRO A 82 -6.89 9.53 -20.41
C PRO A 82 -6.16 8.29 -19.87
N MET A 83 -4.97 8.47 -19.29
CA MET A 83 -4.23 7.36 -18.68
C MET A 83 -4.92 6.88 -17.41
N LYS A 84 -5.50 7.80 -16.63
CA LYS A 84 -6.30 7.45 -15.45
C LYS A 84 -7.52 6.63 -15.83
N HIS A 85 -8.24 7.01 -16.90
CA HIS A 85 -9.35 6.23 -17.42
C HIS A 85 -8.94 4.80 -17.79
N HIS A 86 -7.82 4.62 -18.49
CA HIS A 86 -7.34 3.28 -18.84
C HIS A 86 -6.97 2.43 -17.61
N PHE A 87 -6.35 3.05 -16.61
CA PHE A 87 -6.07 2.37 -15.34
C PHE A 87 -7.36 1.96 -14.62
N GLU A 88 -8.34 2.84 -14.50
CA GLU A 88 -9.64 2.53 -13.87
C GLU A 88 -10.40 1.44 -14.63
N GLU A 89 -10.34 1.44 -15.97
CA GLU A 89 -10.92 0.39 -16.81
C GLU A 89 -10.24 -0.96 -16.60
N CYS A 90 -8.90 -0.98 -16.48
CA CYS A 90 -8.15 -2.19 -16.13
C CYS A 90 -8.55 -2.70 -14.75
N VAL A 91 -8.57 -1.82 -13.73
CA VAL A 91 -8.94 -2.18 -12.36
C VAL A 91 -10.33 -2.79 -12.33
N ALA A 92 -11.32 -2.16 -12.96
CA ALA A 92 -12.68 -2.70 -13.03
C ALA A 92 -12.70 -4.11 -13.65
N ARG A 93 -11.97 -4.32 -14.74
CA ARG A 93 -11.87 -5.62 -15.41
C ARG A 93 -11.19 -6.68 -14.53
N VAL A 94 -10.08 -6.33 -13.89
CA VAL A 94 -9.33 -7.25 -13.03
C VAL A 94 -10.12 -7.59 -11.77
N THR A 95 -10.81 -6.62 -11.15
CA THR A 95 -11.72 -6.87 -10.03
C THR A 95 -12.82 -7.85 -10.42
N MET A 96 -13.45 -7.68 -11.59
CA MET A 96 -14.45 -8.64 -12.07
C MET A 96 -13.90 -10.06 -12.26
N GLN A 97 -12.65 -10.19 -12.73
CA GLN A 97 -11.99 -11.49 -12.85
C GLN A 97 -11.66 -12.12 -11.48
N GLN A 98 -11.32 -11.29 -10.49
CA GLN A 98 -11.00 -11.75 -9.13
C GLN A 98 -12.25 -12.16 -8.33
N GLU A 99 -13.38 -11.51 -8.57
CA GLU A 99 -14.66 -11.80 -7.90
C GLU A 99 -15.38 -13.03 -8.50
N ASP A 100 -15.06 -13.44 -9.72
CA ASP A 100 -15.65 -14.61 -10.38
C ASP A 100 -15.01 -15.92 -9.88
N PRO A 101 -15.72 -16.75 -9.09
CA PRO A 101 -15.18 -18.00 -8.54
C PRO A 101 -14.90 -19.07 -9.61
N ASP A 102 -15.49 -18.93 -10.79
CA ASP A 102 -15.32 -19.85 -11.92
C ASP A 102 -14.32 -19.32 -12.97
N PHE A 103 -13.67 -18.18 -12.70
CA PHE A 103 -12.68 -17.60 -13.61
C PHE A 103 -11.48 -18.56 -13.78
N LYS A 104 -11.30 -19.03 -15.02
CA LYS A 104 -10.21 -19.93 -15.44
C LYS A 104 -9.25 -19.28 -16.44
N GLY A 105 -9.38 -17.97 -16.64
CA GLY A 105 -8.50 -17.20 -17.50
C GLY A 105 -7.14 -16.92 -16.87
N PRO A 106 -6.20 -16.34 -17.62
CA PRO A 106 -4.98 -15.81 -17.02
C PRO A 106 -5.31 -14.66 -16.09
N HIS A 107 -4.59 -14.56 -14.97
CA HIS A 107 -4.71 -13.40 -14.08
C HIS A 107 -3.98 -12.21 -14.71
N GLU A 108 -4.77 -11.25 -15.18
CA GLU A 108 -4.28 -9.95 -15.64
C GLU A 108 -3.92 -9.06 -14.44
N ASP A 109 -2.90 -8.23 -14.61
CA ASP A 109 -2.55 -7.14 -13.69
C ASP A 109 -2.64 -5.79 -14.42
N CYS A 110 -2.67 -4.70 -13.66
CA CYS A 110 -2.77 -3.33 -14.19
C CYS A 110 -1.47 -2.54 -14.03
N VAL A 111 -0.31 -3.22 -13.97
CA VAL A 111 0.97 -2.56 -13.71
C VAL A 111 1.37 -1.66 -14.88
N GLU A 112 1.06 -2.05 -16.11
CA GLU A 112 1.35 -1.24 -17.29
C GLU A 112 0.56 0.08 -17.27
N GLU A 113 -0.76 0.01 -17.07
CA GLU A 113 -1.64 1.19 -17.00
C GLU A 113 -1.29 2.07 -15.80
N PHE A 114 -0.93 1.45 -14.66
CA PHE A 114 -0.44 2.17 -13.49
C PHE A 114 0.85 2.93 -13.80
N PHE A 115 1.80 2.29 -14.50
CA PHE A 115 3.07 2.94 -14.88
C PHE A 115 2.85 4.09 -15.85
N HIS A 116 1.91 3.95 -16.77
CA HIS A 116 1.50 5.02 -17.68
C HIS A 116 0.87 6.21 -16.96
N LEU A 117 -0.04 5.96 -16.02
CA LEU A 117 -0.64 7.00 -15.18
C LEU A 117 0.42 7.69 -14.32
N GLN A 118 1.24 6.90 -13.61
CA GLN A 118 2.23 7.42 -12.69
C GLN A 118 3.35 8.16 -13.40
N HIS A 119 3.79 7.69 -14.56
CA HIS A 119 4.74 8.41 -15.41
C HIS A 119 4.22 9.81 -15.78
N CYS A 120 2.96 9.92 -16.16
CA CYS A 120 2.35 11.21 -16.50
C CYS A 120 2.18 12.11 -15.27
N ALA A 121 1.62 11.58 -14.18
CA ALA A 121 1.30 12.34 -12.98
C ALA A 121 2.58 12.84 -12.28
N THR A 122 3.60 11.99 -12.14
CA THR A 122 4.86 12.37 -11.49
C THR A 122 5.70 13.34 -12.31
N GLN A 123 5.68 13.26 -13.65
CA GLN A 123 6.30 14.29 -14.50
C GLN A 123 5.64 15.67 -14.34
N CYS A 124 4.34 15.69 -14.04
CA CYS A 124 3.61 16.93 -13.75
C CYS A 124 3.86 17.42 -12.32
N ALA A 125 3.90 16.52 -11.33
CA ALA A 125 4.02 16.85 -9.91
C ALA A 125 5.45 17.22 -9.51
N ALA A 126 6.48 16.57 -10.08
CA ALA A 126 7.87 16.75 -9.69
C ALA A 126 8.34 18.22 -9.64
N PRO A 127 8.18 19.05 -10.69
CA PRO A 127 8.62 20.44 -10.61
C PRO A 127 7.88 21.25 -9.54
N LYS A 128 6.58 20.99 -9.34
CA LYS A 128 5.77 21.68 -8.32
C LYS A 128 6.18 21.28 -6.91
N LEU A 129 6.46 20.00 -6.70
CA LEU A 129 6.86 19.46 -5.40
C LEU A 129 8.17 20.09 -4.94
N PHE A 130 9.21 20.09 -5.80
CA PHE A 130 10.52 20.66 -5.45
C PHE A 130 10.51 22.19 -5.28
N GLU A 131 9.48 22.90 -5.74
CA GLU A 131 9.30 24.33 -5.47
C GLU A 131 8.74 24.60 -4.05
N LEU A 132 8.02 23.63 -3.47
CA LEU A 132 7.37 23.76 -2.16
C LEU A 132 8.28 23.28 -1.01
N LEU A 133 9.17 22.33 -1.28
CA LEU A 133 10.12 21.79 -0.32
C LEU A 133 11.26 22.79 -0.06
N LYS A 134 11.66 22.96 1.21
CA LYS A 134 12.74 23.87 1.65
C LYS A 134 14.02 23.12 2.00
#